data_AF-A0A4Z1DSY7-F1
#
_entry.id   AF-A0A4Z1DSY7-F1
#
_cell.length_a   1.000
_cell.length_b   1.000
_cell.length_c   1.000
_cell.angle_alpha   90.00
_cell.angle_beta   90.00
_cell.angle_gamma   90.00
#
_symmetry.space_group_name_H-M   'P 1'
#
loop_
_entity.id
_entity.type
_entity.pdbx_description
1 polymer ?
#
loop_
_entity_poly.entity_id
_entity_poly.type
_entity_poly.pdbx_seq_one_letter_code
_entity_poly.pdbx_strand_id
1 'polypeptide(L)'
;MPKLFKSKMFLFTLFVVMIGSISSIKEQLRERELRQYVQWKPRPVIKDYEFINNGEALVIEWDDVDERELIEEVNKGKPQFAYQLSTPNGASGERYIMQESYRLKASSDKFSLYRTAPDSAPYLSYNEPKEGEYWLIDVYDTNDRKLKPKTYDVFKMVRDYNKKYIPLDISEEIYETEDNEVYFLITMLAPKESKVVIENGVMKVVTEGFNETSEYPVEEGLIDAKTGKISTMTSSGKSVEEVVTESKQRLESRHPFAFMLGTGLFGPRANHLSSRGLQLRFNQSFRETEKNIIPLASAYPKVYQMMKNQYRSTLYFLGEEDVEFRLSFLELLYDSYGSFVKDFTLPADFSKDGQEHLVQNKEEFLQYFKSQPQKNSTNFELALMNIFYEVTPEGYIRKELFKNLTIPAEFSKDGQEHVIQDTLQFQEVLNIEKIENEKLRKKIIETFPYMK
;
A
#
# COMPACT_ATOMS: atom_id res chain seq x y z
N MET A 1 62.14 -34.44 23.59
CA MET A 1 61.46 -33.42 22.76
C MET A 1 60.11 -32.94 23.35
N PRO A 2 60.04 -32.14 24.44
CA PRO A 2 58.73 -31.64 24.93
C PRO A 2 58.54 -30.12 24.95
N LYS A 3 59.60 -29.30 24.95
CA LYS A 3 59.48 -27.82 25.04
C LYS A 3 59.05 -27.16 23.72
N LEU A 4 59.57 -27.65 22.58
CA LEU A 4 59.26 -27.11 21.24
C LEU A 4 57.80 -27.39 20.80
N PHE A 5 57.22 -28.53 21.18
CA PHE A 5 55.81 -28.85 20.89
C PHE A 5 54.83 -28.01 21.72
N LYS A 6 55.12 -27.78 23.01
CA LYS A 6 54.30 -26.90 23.87
C LYS A 6 54.30 -25.44 23.41
N SER A 7 55.44 -24.93 22.94
CA SER A 7 55.55 -23.57 22.39
C SER A 7 54.78 -23.41 21.08
N LYS A 8 54.83 -24.40 20.17
CA LYS A 8 54.04 -24.40 18.93
C LYS A 8 52.54 -24.52 19.18
N MET A 9 52.10 -25.34 20.14
CA MET A 9 50.70 -25.40 20.56
C MET A 9 50.23 -24.09 21.18
N PHE A 10 51.04 -23.45 22.04
CA PHE A 10 50.70 -22.16 22.63
C PHE A 10 50.58 -21.05 21.57
N LEU A 11 51.50 -21.00 20.60
CA LEU A 11 51.42 -20.08 19.45
C LEU A 11 50.20 -20.35 18.57
N PHE A 12 49.83 -21.61 18.35
CA PHE A 12 48.62 -21.98 17.61
C PHE A 12 47.35 -21.56 18.36
N THR A 13 47.27 -21.77 19.68
CA THR A 13 46.14 -21.30 20.50
C THR A 13 46.04 -19.78 20.48
N LEU A 14 47.16 -19.06 20.62
CA LEU A 14 47.19 -17.60 20.52
C LEU A 14 46.71 -17.11 19.14
N PHE A 15 47.12 -17.80 18.08
CA PHE A 15 46.69 -17.50 16.72
C PHE A 15 45.18 -17.74 16.51
N VAL A 16 44.63 -18.84 17.03
CA VAL A 16 43.19 -19.12 16.99
C VAL A 16 42.40 -18.07 17.79
N VAL A 17 42.89 -17.67 18.97
CA VAL A 17 42.25 -16.61 19.78
C VAL A 17 42.34 -15.25 19.08
N MET A 18 43.47 -14.92 18.44
CA MET A 18 43.62 -13.69 17.65
C MET A 18 42.69 -13.66 16.43
N ILE A 19 42.58 -14.77 15.68
CA ILE A 19 41.62 -14.86 14.56
C ILE A 19 40.18 -14.74 15.07
N GLY A 20 39.85 -15.44 16.15
CA GLY A 20 38.52 -15.37 16.76
C GLY A 20 38.17 -13.96 17.25
N SER A 21 39.11 -13.26 17.86
CA SER A 21 38.90 -11.88 18.32
C SER A 21 38.83 -10.87 17.16
N ILE A 22 39.65 -11.01 16.11
CA ILE A 22 39.50 -10.20 14.88
C ILE A 22 38.14 -10.43 14.22
N SER A 23 37.69 -11.69 14.13
CA SER A 23 36.38 -12.05 13.59
C SER A 23 35.25 -11.43 14.41
N SER A 24 35.31 -11.52 15.75
CA SER A 24 34.30 -10.95 16.64
C SER A 24 34.28 -9.41 16.59
N ILE A 25 35.43 -8.75 16.48
CA ILE A 25 35.51 -7.30 16.28
C ILE A 25 34.87 -6.91 14.95
N LYS A 26 35.15 -7.66 13.87
CA LYS A 26 34.56 -7.41 12.55
C LYS A 26 33.03 -7.56 12.58
N GLU A 27 32.53 -8.57 13.28
CA GLU A 27 31.09 -8.81 13.47
C GLU A 27 30.42 -7.68 14.26
N GLN A 28 31.04 -7.23 15.36
CA GLN A 28 30.52 -6.09 16.13
C GLN A 28 30.56 -4.76 15.35
N LEU A 29 31.58 -4.54 14.52
CA LEU A 29 31.64 -3.36 13.65
C LEU A 29 30.54 -3.40 12.59
N ARG A 30 30.33 -4.55 11.95
CA ARG A 30 29.23 -4.77 10.99
C ARG A 30 27.87 -4.55 11.66
N GLU A 31 27.63 -5.08 12.84
CA GLU A 31 26.37 -4.83 13.58
C GLU A 31 26.17 -3.34 13.88
N ARG A 32 27.22 -2.64 14.32
CA ARG A 32 27.14 -1.18 14.57
C ARG A 32 26.86 -0.40 13.30
N GLU A 33 27.45 -0.80 12.17
CA GLU A 33 27.17 -0.23 10.87
C GLU A 33 25.74 -0.47 10.41
N LEU A 34 25.10 -1.59 10.77
CA LEU A 34 23.71 -1.84 10.39
C LEU A 34 22.70 -1.19 11.35
N ARG A 35 23.02 -1.07 12.63
CA ARG A 35 22.15 -0.43 13.64
C ARG A 35 22.02 1.09 13.50
N GLN A 36 22.80 1.72 12.62
CA GLN A 36 22.65 3.15 12.32
C GLN A 36 21.38 3.44 11.50
N TYR A 37 20.79 2.42 10.87
CA TYR A 37 19.54 2.55 10.11
C TYR A 37 18.36 2.33 11.03
N VAL A 38 17.37 3.22 10.91
CA VAL A 38 16.17 3.27 11.76
C VAL A 38 14.90 2.97 10.97
N GLN A 39 14.98 3.01 9.65
CA GLN A 39 13.93 2.63 8.72
C GLN A 39 14.57 1.84 7.59
N TRP A 40 14.06 0.63 7.34
CA TRP A 40 14.57 -0.22 6.28
C TRP A 40 13.43 -1.06 5.68
N LYS A 41 13.20 -0.86 4.39
CA LYS A 41 12.34 -1.65 3.52
C LYS A 41 13.24 -2.32 2.46
N PRO A 42 13.38 -3.66 2.47
CA PRO A 42 14.23 -4.38 1.52
C PRO A 42 13.95 -3.98 0.08
N ARG A 43 14.98 -4.02 -0.77
CA ARG A 43 14.80 -3.90 -2.22
C ARG A 43 14.62 -5.28 -2.86
N PRO A 44 13.38 -5.71 -3.18
CA PRO A 44 13.16 -7.00 -3.81
C PRO A 44 13.65 -6.99 -5.26
N VAL A 45 14.23 -8.09 -5.71
CA VAL A 45 14.54 -8.34 -7.13
C VAL A 45 13.61 -9.41 -7.69
N ILE A 46 13.34 -9.37 -9.00
CA ILE A 46 12.57 -10.43 -9.65
C ILE A 46 13.44 -11.68 -9.76
N LYS A 47 13.03 -12.75 -9.09
CA LYS A 47 13.64 -14.08 -9.21
C LYS A 47 13.12 -14.83 -10.41
N ASP A 48 11.80 -14.82 -10.59
CA ASP A 48 11.14 -15.39 -11.76
C ASP A 48 9.77 -14.72 -11.97
N TYR A 49 9.23 -14.83 -13.16
CA TYR A 49 7.87 -14.37 -13.49
C TYR A 49 7.25 -15.20 -14.61
N GLU A 50 5.92 -15.17 -14.68
CA GLU A 50 5.15 -15.81 -15.75
C GLU A 50 3.87 -15.03 -16.05
N PHE A 51 3.70 -14.66 -17.32
CA PHE A 51 2.44 -14.15 -17.84
C PHE A 51 1.52 -15.32 -18.16
N ILE A 52 0.26 -15.18 -17.79
CA ILE A 52 -0.80 -16.15 -18.07
C ILE A 52 -1.98 -15.49 -18.76
N ASN A 53 -2.90 -16.30 -19.28
CA ASN A 53 -4.11 -15.84 -19.96
C ASN A 53 -3.83 -14.75 -21.01
N ASN A 54 -2.98 -15.07 -21.97
CA ASN A 54 -2.57 -14.14 -23.04
C ASN A 54 -1.98 -12.80 -22.57
N GLY A 55 -1.55 -12.68 -21.31
CA GLY A 55 -0.91 -11.49 -20.76
C GLY A 55 -1.81 -10.63 -19.87
N GLU A 56 -3.02 -11.08 -19.57
CA GLU A 56 -3.97 -10.36 -18.69
C GLU A 56 -3.71 -10.59 -17.20
N ALA A 57 -2.86 -11.56 -16.86
CA ALA A 57 -2.32 -11.67 -15.52
C ALA A 57 -0.85 -12.09 -15.52
N LEU A 58 -0.19 -11.78 -14.41
CA LEU A 58 1.23 -11.93 -14.22
C LEU A 58 1.51 -12.40 -12.80
N VAL A 59 2.29 -13.47 -12.66
CA VAL A 59 2.86 -13.86 -11.37
C VAL A 59 4.32 -13.47 -11.33
N ILE A 60 4.72 -12.78 -10.25
CA ILE A 60 6.12 -12.45 -9.98
C ILE A 60 6.52 -13.12 -8.67
N GLU A 61 7.62 -13.87 -8.70
CA GLU A 61 8.33 -14.29 -7.50
C GLU A 61 9.46 -13.29 -7.23
N TRP A 62 9.34 -12.58 -6.12
CA TRP A 62 10.31 -11.62 -5.59
C TRP A 62 11.35 -12.32 -4.73
N ASP A 63 12.56 -11.80 -4.71
CA ASP A 63 13.63 -12.26 -3.84
C ASP A 63 14.26 -11.09 -3.09
N ASP A 64 14.28 -11.23 -1.76
CA ASP A 64 14.78 -10.23 -0.81
C ASP A 64 15.60 -10.88 0.32
N VAL A 65 16.04 -12.15 0.15
CA VAL A 65 16.70 -12.96 1.19
C VAL A 65 17.81 -12.19 1.87
N ASP A 66 18.74 -11.67 1.07
CA ASP A 66 19.98 -11.10 1.57
C ASP A 66 19.69 -9.91 2.49
N GLU A 67 18.79 -9.01 2.12
CA GLU A 67 18.43 -7.86 2.96
C GLU A 67 17.54 -8.24 4.15
N ARG A 68 16.66 -9.22 3.99
CA ARG A 68 15.79 -9.72 5.06
C ARG A 68 16.59 -10.41 6.16
N GLU A 69 17.55 -11.26 5.81
CA GLU A 69 18.43 -11.93 6.78
C GLU A 69 19.26 -10.90 7.56
N LEU A 70 19.75 -9.84 6.91
CA LEU A 70 20.45 -8.74 7.58
C LEU A 70 19.55 -8.02 8.58
N ILE A 71 18.32 -7.72 8.21
CA ILE A 71 17.35 -7.06 9.10
C ILE A 71 17.02 -7.96 10.29
N GLU A 72 16.80 -9.26 10.07
CA GLU A 72 16.52 -10.22 11.15
C GLU A 72 17.71 -10.39 12.10
N GLU A 73 18.94 -10.44 11.57
CA GLU A 73 20.18 -10.51 12.35
C GLU A 73 20.29 -9.33 13.31
N VAL A 74 20.11 -8.11 12.81
CA VAL A 74 20.22 -6.86 13.58
C VAL A 74 19.12 -6.74 14.63
N ASN A 75 17.94 -7.31 14.36
CA ASN A 75 16.78 -7.22 15.25
C ASN A 75 16.79 -8.18 16.45
N LYS A 76 17.70 -9.17 16.52
CA LYS A 76 17.76 -10.17 17.61
C LYS A 76 18.09 -9.61 19.01
N GLY A 77 18.15 -8.27 19.22
CA GLY A 77 18.56 -7.64 20.49
C GLY A 77 17.84 -6.38 21.02
N LYS A 78 16.82 -5.81 20.34
CA LYS A 78 16.05 -4.55 20.66
C LYS A 78 16.87 -3.21 20.68
N PRO A 79 16.25 -2.02 20.44
CA PRO A 79 14.84 -1.72 20.13
C PRO A 79 14.47 -1.85 18.64
N GLN A 80 13.16 -1.98 18.42
CA GLN A 80 12.43 -2.07 17.16
C GLN A 80 12.32 -0.68 16.52
N PHE A 81 13.22 -0.32 15.61
CA PHE A 81 13.02 0.88 14.77
C PHE A 81 12.49 0.44 13.41
N ALA A 82 11.21 0.75 13.15
CA ALA A 82 10.48 0.71 11.87
C ALA A 82 11.07 -0.15 10.73
N TYR A 83 11.40 -1.42 11.01
CA TYR A 83 11.69 -2.41 10.00
C TYR A 83 10.37 -2.94 9.48
N GLN A 84 10.01 -2.55 8.27
CA GLN A 84 8.84 -3.11 7.60
C GLN A 84 9.28 -4.42 6.94
N LEU A 85 9.32 -5.49 7.75
CA LEU A 85 9.55 -6.86 7.29
C LEU A 85 8.32 -7.46 6.58
N SER A 86 7.28 -6.65 6.29
CA SER A 86 6.15 -7.15 5.51
C SER A 86 6.60 -7.57 4.11
N THR A 87 5.77 -8.39 3.48
CA THR A 87 5.85 -8.75 2.05
C THR A 87 6.24 -7.55 1.16
N PRO A 88 6.80 -7.75 -0.04
CA PRO A 88 7.05 -6.69 -1.03
C PRO A 88 5.77 -5.88 -1.27
N ASN A 89 5.57 -4.82 -0.48
CA ASN A 89 4.40 -3.97 -0.54
C ASN A 89 4.74 -2.88 -1.55
N GLY A 90 4.21 -3.12 -2.74
CA GLY A 90 4.32 -2.25 -3.89
C GLY A 90 2.93 -1.96 -4.43
N ALA A 91 2.80 -0.85 -5.13
CA ALA A 91 1.57 -0.48 -5.81
C ALA A 91 1.47 -1.21 -7.15
N SER A 92 0.26 -1.51 -7.62
CA SER A 92 0.06 -1.90 -9.03
C SER A 92 -1.25 -1.38 -9.57
N GLY A 93 -1.24 -1.10 -10.86
CA GLY A 93 -2.39 -0.70 -11.66
C GLY A 93 -2.54 -1.63 -12.84
N GLU A 94 -3.25 -1.17 -13.86
CA GLU A 94 -3.58 -1.98 -15.04
C GLU A 94 -2.35 -2.30 -15.88
N ARG A 95 -1.31 -1.46 -15.80
CA ARG A 95 -0.10 -1.58 -16.62
C ARG A 95 1.19 -1.57 -15.82
N TYR A 96 1.25 -0.79 -14.74
CA TYR A 96 2.49 -0.57 -14.00
C TYR A 96 2.48 -1.32 -12.67
N ILE A 97 3.66 -1.78 -12.27
CA ILE A 97 3.94 -2.30 -10.93
C ILE A 97 5.05 -1.43 -10.35
N MET A 98 4.90 -0.99 -9.11
CA MET A 98 5.86 -0.15 -8.40
C MET A 98 6.31 -0.85 -7.13
N GLN A 99 7.62 -0.91 -6.91
CA GLN A 99 8.20 -1.34 -5.64
C GLN A 99 8.98 -0.18 -5.03
N GLU A 100 8.73 0.08 -3.77
CA GLU A 100 9.48 1.06 -3.00
C GLU A 100 10.48 0.34 -2.09
N SER A 101 11.69 0.88 -1.99
CA SER A 101 12.71 0.39 -1.06
C SER A 101 13.50 1.55 -0.48
N TYR A 102 13.93 1.40 0.77
CA TYR A 102 14.71 2.44 1.44
C TYR A 102 15.54 1.86 2.57
N ARG A 103 16.65 2.54 2.83
CA ARG A 103 17.50 2.32 3.99
C ARG A 103 17.91 3.68 4.53
N LEU A 104 17.31 4.07 5.66
CA LEU A 104 17.36 5.42 6.20
C LEU A 104 17.85 5.40 7.65
N LYS A 105 18.68 6.38 8.01
CA LYS A 105 19.19 6.69 9.36
C LYS A 105 18.28 7.68 10.08
N ALA A 106 17.24 8.16 9.41
CA ALA A 106 16.23 9.05 9.93
C ALA A 106 14.85 8.62 9.42
N SER A 107 13.80 8.82 10.23
CA SER A 107 12.44 8.44 9.89
C SER A 107 11.79 9.44 8.94
N SER A 108 11.28 8.97 7.80
CA SER A 108 10.45 9.74 6.88
C SER A 108 8.99 9.84 7.35
N ASP A 109 8.54 8.89 8.18
CA ASP A 109 7.14 8.74 8.59
C ASP A 109 6.66 9.87 9.50
N LYS A 110 5.62 10.57 9.06
CA LYS A 110 4.90 11.61 9.82
C LYS A 110 4.17 11.04 11.04
N PHE A 111 3.91 9.73 11.14
CA PHE A 111 2.85 9.19 11.98
C PHE A 111 3.17 7.94 12.85
N SER A 112 4.44 7.55 12.99
CA SER A 112 4.77 6.32 13.73
C SER A 112 4.29 6.26 15.19
N LEU A 113 3.62 5.18 15.60
CA LEU A 113 3.24 4.89 16.99
C LEU A 113 4.45 4.77 17.95
N TYR A 114 5.67 4.62 17.42
CA TYR A 114 6.91 4.51 18.18
C TYR A 114 7.49 5.88 18.63
N ARG A 115 6.74 6.97 18.44
CA ARG A 115 7.15 8.38 18.66
C ARG A 115 7.19 8.86 20.11
N THR A 116 6.75 8.06 21.08
CA THR A 116 6.67 8.50 22.50
C THR A 116 7.86 8.04 23.35
N ALA A 117 8.85 7.35 22.77
CA ALA A 117 10.04 6.91 23.49
C ALA A 117 11.16 7.98 23.46
N PRO A 118 11.85 8.25 24.59
CA PRO A 118 13.02 9.14 24.67
C PRO A 118 14.18 8.79 23.72
N ASP A 119 14.20 7.56 23.19
CA ASP A 119 15.21 7.03 22.26
C ASP A 119 14.67 6.90 20.82
N SER A 120 13.64 7.67 20.44
CA SER A 120 13.06 7.60 19.09
C SER A 120 14.03 8.04 17.99
N ALA A 121 13.86 7.46 16.80
CA ALA A 121 14.68 7.76 15.62
C ALA A 121 14.57 9.24 15.21
N PRO A 122 15.67 9.88 14.75
CA PRO A 122 15.63 11.27 14.32
C PRO A 122 14.74 11.42 13.07
N TYR A 123 14.09 12.58 12.91
CA TYR A 123 13.32 12.90 11.70
C TYR A 123 14.21 13.11 10.50
N LEU A 124 13.74 12.64 9.34
CA LEU A 124 14.35 12.96 8.06
C LEU A 124 14.19 14.46 7.83
N SER A 125 15.33 15.15 7.83
CA SER A 125 15.43 16.62 7.80
C SER A 125 16.32 17.12 6.67
N TYR A 126 16.66 16.21 5.75
CA TYR A 126 17.61 16.43 4.67
C TYR A 126 17.11 15.72 3.41
N ASN A 127 17.48 16.27 2.26
CA ASN A 127 17.19 15.69 0.96
C ASN A 127 18.46 15.23 0.21
N GLU A 128 19.60 15.23 0.89
CA GLU A 128 20.83 14.60 0.41
C GLU A 128 21.10 13.36 1.25
N PRO A 129 21.10 12.16 0.65
CA PRO A 129 21.31 10.93 1.41
C PRO A 129 22.70 10.92 2.03
N LYS A 130 22.80 10.53 3.30
CA LYS A 130 24.09 10.27 3.95
C LYS A 130 24.68 8.98 3.40
N GLU A 131 25.97 8.78 3.66
CA GLU A 131 26.67 7.57 3.23
C GLU A 131 25.93 6.28 3.66
N GLY A 132 25.62 5.43 2.69
CA GLY A 132 24.90 4.17 2.88
C GLY A 132 23.38 4.29 2.99
N GLU A 133 22.81 5.49 2.85
CA GLU A 133 21.37 5.70 2.71
C GLU A 133 20.92 5.66 1.25
N TYR A 134 19.70 5.17 1.04
CA TYR A 134 19.01 5.28 -0.24
C TYR A 134 17.50 5.29 -0.02
N TRP A 135 16.78 5.83 -1.01
CA TRP A 135 15.33 5.68 -1.14
C TRP A 135 15.00 5.61 -2.63
N LEU A 136 14.49 4.47 -3.05
CA LEU A 136 14.32 4.11 -4.46
C LEU A 136 12.89 3.67 -4.74
N ILE A 137 12.42 4.01 -5.95
CA ILE A 137 11.20 3.50 -6.55
C ILE A 137 11.57 2.74 -7.81
N ASP A 138 11.26 1.45 -7.86
CA ASP A 138 11.42 0.60 -9.05
C ASP A 138 10.07 0.45 -9.75
N VAL A 139 9.96 0.95 -10.97
CA VAL A 139 8.73 0.91 -11.78
C VAL A 139 8.90 -0.07 -12.94
N TYR A 140 7.98 -1.03 -13.03
CA TYR A 140 7.93 -2.05 -14.07
C TYR A 140 6.74 -1.74 -14.99
N ASP A 141 7.01 -1.54 -16.28
CA ASP A 141 5.99 -1.45 -17.33
C ASP A 141 5.73 -2.86 -17.88
N THR A 142 4.47 -3.33 -17.82
CA THR A 142 4.14 -4.70 -18.24
C THR A 142 3.85 -4.82 -19.75
N ASN A 143 3.78 -3.71 -20.49
CA ASN A 143 3.31 -3.70 -21.89
C ASN A 143 4.12 -4.57 -22.85
N ASP A 144 5.45 -4.58 -22.73
CA ASP A 144 6.32 -5.36 -23.63
C ASP A 144 6.64 -6.77 -23.08
N ARG A 145 6.00 -7.12 -21.95
CA ARG A 145 6.19 -8.37 -21.20
C ARG A 145 7.63 -8.62 -20.74
N LYS A 146 8.46 -7.57 -20.71
CA LYS A 146 9.83 -7.61 -20.18
C LYS A 146 9.88 -6.75 -18.93
N LEU A 147 9.87 -7.41 -17.78
CA LEU A 147 9.88 -6.74 -16.48
C LEU A 147 11.27 -6.20 -16.11
N LYS A 148 11.72 -5.16 -16.82
CA LYS A 148 12.93 -4.41 -16.47
C LYS A 148 12.53 -3.18 -15.66
N PRO A 149 13.05 -3.00 -14.44
CA PRO A 149 12.71 -1.84 -13.64
C PRO A 149 13.32 -0.59 -14.25
N LYS A 150 12.55 0.50 -14.22
CA LYS A 150 13.08 1.84 -14.25
C LYS A 150 13.16 2.35 -12.81
N THR A 151 14.39 2.53 -12.33
CA THR A 151 14.67 2.97 -10.95
C THR A 151 14.70 4.49 -10.88
N TYR A 152 14.02 5.05 -9.89
CA TYR A 152 14.06 6.46 -9.54
C TYR A 152 14.59 6.64 -8.11
N ASP A 153 15.45 7.64 -7.93
CA ASP A 153 15.98 8.03 -6.63
C ASP A 153 15.10 9.16 -6.04
N VAL A 154 14.43 8.87 -4.93
CA VAL A 154 13.45 9.78 -4.31
C VAL A 154 14.11 11.07 -3.83
N PHE A 155 15.29 10.98 -3.20
CA PHE A 155 16.05 12.15 -2.77
C PHE A 155 16.41 13.05 -3.95
N LYS A 156 16.87 12.44 -5.04
CA LYS A 156 17.19 13.17 -6.27
C LYS A 156 15.96 13.80 -6.90
N MET A 157 14.86 13.07 -7.05
CA MET A 157 13.63 13.60 -7.65
C MET A 157 13.10 14.82 -6.87
N VAL A 158 13.03 14.71 -5.54
CA VAL A 158 12.59 15.84 -4.69
C VAL A 158 13.54 17.03 -4.79
N ARG A 159 14.86 16.80 -4.78
CA ARG A 159 15.84 17.88 -4.89
C ARG A 159 15.83 18.55 -6.28
N ASP A 160 15.60 17.78 -7.33
CA ASP A 160 15.46 18.28 -8.70
C ASP A 160 14.16 19.09 -8.86
N TYR A 161 13.09 18.70 -8.16
CA TYR A 161 11.83 19.46 -8.06
C TYR A 161 12.01 20.76 -7.26
N ASN A 162 12.51 20.66 -6.03
CA ASN A 162 12.83 21.80 -5.18
C ASN A 162 13.96 21.45 -4.19
N LYS A 163 15.09 22.16 -4.30
CA LYS A 163 16.28 21.93 -3.47
C LYS A 163 16.05 22.08 -1.96
N LYS A 164 15.00 22.76 -1.52
CA LYS A 164 14.68 22.95 -0.11
C LYS A 164 13.74 21.86 0.45
N TYR A 165 13.12 21.06 -0.41
CA TYR A 165 12.09 20.11 0.00
C TYR A 165 12.70 18.80 0.46
N ILE A 166 12.02 18.11 1.37
CA ILE A 166 12.46 16.82 1.95
C ILE A 166 11.37 15.78 1.69
N PRO A 167 11.70 14.59 1.14
CA PRO A 167 10.70 13.53 0.96
C PRO A 167 10.17 13.04 2.30
N LEU A 168 8.87 12.77 2.39
CA LEU A 168 8.23 12.25 3.59
C LEU A 168 7.54 10.91 3.36
N ASP A 169 6.84 10.75 2.24
CA ASP A 169 6.05 9.55 1.99
C ASP A 169 5.81 9.34 0.50
N ILE A 170 5.67 8.08 0.10
CA ILE A 170 5.25 7.67 -1.25
C ILE A 170 3.99 6.83 -1.08
N SER A 171 2.92 7.18 -1.79
CA SER A 171 1.69 6.40 -1.74
C SER A 171 1.93 4.98 -2.23
N GLU A 172 1.36 4.00 -1.51
CA GLU A 172 1.32 2.59 -1.92
C GLU A 172 0.22 2.31 -2.98
N GLU A 173 -0.30 3.34 -3.63
CA GLU A 173 -1.31 3.27 -4.70
C GLU A 173 -0.78 3.83 -6.03
N ILE A 174 -1.34 3.34 -7.14
CA ILE A 174 -1.12 3.89 -8.48
C ILE A 174 -2.36 4.68 -8.89
N TYR A 175 -2.15 5.91 -9.36
CA TYR A 175 -3.22 6.79 -9.81
C TYR A 175 -3.22 6.84 -11.34
N GLU A 176 -4.29 6.33 -11.96
CA GLU A 176 -4.47 6.27 -13.40
C GLU A 176 -5.59 7.21 -13.83
N THR A 177 -5.30 8.11 -14.76
CA THR A 177 -6.29 9.06 -15.31
C THR A 177 -7.06 8.45 -16.48
N GLU A 178 -8.16 9.07 -16.90
CA GLU A 178 -8.91 8.75 -18.13
C GLU A 178 -8.03 8.89 -19.38
N ASP A 179 -7.09 9.83 -19.36
CA ASP A 179 -6.08 10.04 -20.41
C ASP A 179 -4.99 8.94 -20.41
N ASN A 180 -5.10 7.94 -19.52
CA ASN A 180 -4.14 6.86 -19.27
C ASN A 180 -2.75 7.36 -18.87
N GLU A 181 -2.68 8.55 -18.24
CA GLU A 181 -1.50 8.98 -17.52
C GLU A 181 -1.45 8.26 -16.17
N VAL A 182 -0.25 7.96 -15.70
CA VAL A 182 -0.05 7.13 -14.50
C VAL A 182 0.90 7.84 -13.55
N TYR A 183 0.46 8.00 -12.31
CA TYR A 183 1.15 8.75 -11.29
C TYR A 183 1.28 7.98 -9.97
N PHE A 184 2.35 8.28 -9.23
CA PHE A 184 2.45 7.97 -7.80
C PHE A 184 2.36 9.26 -7.01
N LEU A 185 1.74 9.24 -5.84
CA LEU A 185 1.77 10.42 -4.96
C LEU A 185 3.03 10.44 -4.12
N ILE A 186 3.58 11.63 -3.96
CA ILE A 186 4.65 11.92 -3.01
C ILE A 186 4.22 13.04 -2.08
N THR A 187 4.42 12.84 -0.79
CA THR A 187 4.32 13.90 0.20
C THR A 187 5.71 14.45 0.50
N MET A 188 5.87 15.77 0.44
CA MET A 188 7.13 16.45 0.70
C MET A 188 6.95 17.50 1.80
N LEU A 189 7.96 17.64 2.65
CA LEU A 189 8.07 18.79 3.53
C LEU A 189 8.49 20.01 2.69
N ALA A 190 7.70 21.08 2.75
CA ALA A 190 7.89 22.33 2.03
C ALA A 190 8.27 23.45 3.01
N PRO A 191 9.53 23.51 3.49
CA PRO A 191 9.94 24.51 4.47
C PRO A 191 9.87 25.92 3.86
N LYS A 192 8.88 26.72 4.28
CA LYS A 192 8.78 28.15 3.95
C LYS A 192 9.79 28.94 4.76
N GLU A 193 11.01 29.12 4.23
CA GLU A 193 12.11 29.89 4.86
C GLU A 193 12.42 29.55 6.33
N SER A 194 12.03 28.37 6.80
CA SER A 194 12.12 28.02 8.22
C SER A 194 13.42 27.28 8.50
N LYS A 195 14.13 27.63 9.58
CA LYS A 195 15.19 26.78 10.11
C LYS A 195 14.56 25.57 10.77
N VAL A 196 14.75 24.40 10.18
CA VAL A 196 14.47 23.13 10.87
C VAL A 196 15.52 22.95 11.96
N VAL A 197 15.10 22.94 13.21
CA VAL A 197 15.97 22.65 14.36
C VAL A 197 15.48 21.35 15.00
N ILE A 198 16.39 20.39 15.15
CA ILE A 198 16.09 19.17 15.90
C ILE A 198 16.47 19.43 17.35
N GLU A 199 15.47 19.55 18.24
CA GLU A 199 15.68 19.64 19.68
C GLU A 199 15.14 18.38 20.34
N ASN A 200 15.98 17.64 21.07
CA ASN A 200 15.60 16.43 21.83
C ASN A 200 14.84 15.38 21.00
N GLY A 201 15.25 15.15 19.75
CA GLY A 201 14.62 14.17 18.86
C GLY A 201 13.30 14.64 18.23
N VAL A 202 12.79 15.83 18.61
CA VAL A 202 11.60 16.44 18.01
C VAL A 202 12.04 17.43 16.93
N MET A 203 11.52 17.27 15.71
CA MET A 203 11.69 18.25 14.64
C MET A 203 10.88 19.50 15.01
N LYS A 204 11.57 20.57 15.41
CA LYS A 204 10.96 21.89 15.57
C LYS A 204 11.26 22.71 14.33
N VAL A 205 10.23 23.02 13.58
CA VAL A 205 10.33 24.02 12.51
C VAL A 205 10.28 25.39 13.20
N VAL A 206 11.42 26.07 13.29
CA VAL A 206 11.48 27.41 13.91
C VAL A 206 10.92 28.40 12.89
N THR A 207 9.62 28.69 13.01
CA THR A 207 8.98 29.89 12.48
C THR A 207 8.73 30.87 13.63
N GLU A 208 8.69 32.17 13.34
CA GLU A 208 8.36 33.23 14.33
C GLU A 208 6.90 33.17 14.87
N GLY A 209 6.25 32.01 14.83
CA GLY A 209 4.87 31.84 15.28
C GLY A 209 4.43 30.38 15.44
N PHE A 210 5.31 29.51 15.93
CA PHE A 210 4.96 28.10 16.15
C PHE A 210 4.20 27.92 17.48
N ASN A 211 2.89 27.74 17.39
CA ASN A 211 2.08 27.11 18.44
C ASN A 211 1.94 25.62 18.10
N GLU A 212 1.92 24.75 19.12
CA GLU A 212 1.88 23.28 19.04
C GLU A 212 0.71 22.68 18.22
N THR A 213 -0.17 23.53 17.67
CA THR A 213 -1.33 23.21 16.84
C THR A 213 -1.16 23.49 15.33
N SER A 214 0.02 23.93 14.87
CA SER A 214 0.24 24.31 13.46
C SER A 214 0.77 23.15 12.61
N GLU A 215 -0.01 22.77 11.59
CA GLU A 215 0.31 21.72 10.60
C GLU A 215 1.67 21.98 9.91
N TYR A 216 2.53 20.95 9.82
CA TYR A 216 3.76 21.02 9.04
C TYR A 216 3.42 21.43 7.59
N PRO A 217 4.11 22.43 7.00
CA PRO A 217 3.85 22.82 5.62
C PRO A 217 4.30 21.68 4.71
N VAL A 218 3.33 20.92 4.20
CA VAL A 218 3.57 19.85 3.23
C VAL A 218 2.97 20.20 1.90
N GLU A 219 3.58 19.63 0.87
CA GLU A 219 3.09 19.70 -0.50
C GLU A 219 2.98 18.29 -1.04
N GLU A 220 1.85 17.99 -1.66
CA GLU A 220 1.63 16.75 -2.38
C GLU A 220 2.03 16.95 -3.85
N GLY A 221 2.69 15.96 -4.41
CA GLY A 221 3.12 15.95 -5.80
C GLY A 221 2.75 14.65 -6.51
N LEU A 222 2.65 14.74 -7.82
CA LEU A 222 2.47 13.65 -8.76
C LEU A 222 3.83 13.27 -9.35
N ILE A 223 4.31 12.06 -9.08
CA ILE A 223 5.44 11.45 -9.77
C ILE A 223 4.91 10.77 -11.03
N ASP A 224 5.24 11.29 -12.21
CA ASP A 224 4.95 10.60 -13.48
C ASP A 224 5.66 9.24 -13.51
N ALA A 225 4.91 8.15 -13.67
CA ALA A 225 5.47 6.79 -13.62
C ALA A 225 6.50 6.52 -14.73
N LYS A 226 6.33 7.15 -15.90
CA LYS A 226 7.19 6.99 -17.07
C LYS A 226 8.43 7.84 -17.00
N THR A 227 8.40 9.03 -16.39
CA THR A 227 9.55 9.96 -16.37
C THR A 227 10.22 10.09 -15.01
N GLY A 228 9.52 9.84 -13.91
CA GLY A 228 9.97 10.11 -12.55
C GLY A 228 10.03 11.60 -12.23
N LYS A 229 9.23 12.42 -12.92
CA LYS A 229 9.22 13.87 -12.71
C LYS A 229 8.08 14.21 -11.76
N ILE A 230 8.36 15.08 -10.78
CA ILE A 230 7.36 15.59 -9.86
C ILE A 230 6.69 16.84 -10.45
N SER A 231 5.37 16.92 -10.37
CA SER A 231 4.57 18.13 -10.61
C SER A 231 3.36 18.19 -9.66
N THR A 232 2.75 19.35 -9.50
CA THR A 232 1.48 19.51 -8.76
C THR A 232 0.26 19.47 -9.67
N MET A 233 0.47 19.38 -10.99
CA MET A 233 -0.54 19.36 -12.03
C MET A 233 -0.14 18.37 -13.12
N THR A 234 -1.12 17.72 -13.74
CA THR A 234 -0.93 16.87 -14.92
C THR A 234 -0.59 17.70 -16.17
N SER A 235 -0.25 17.02 -17.27
CA SER A 235 -0.07 17.66 -18.57
C SER A 235 -1.36 18.31 -19.10
N SER A 236 -2.52 17.76 -18.72
CA SER A 236 -3.86 18.29 -19.01
C SER A 236 -4.34 19.38 -18.04
N GLY A 237 -3.54 19.72 -17.03
CA GLY A 237 -3.84 20.78 -16.07
C GLY A 237 -4.70 20.38 -14.88
N LYS A 238 -4.88 19.07 -14.64
CA LYS A 238 -5.59 18.52 -13.47
C LYS A 238 -4.70 18.58 -12.23
N SER A 239 -5.24 19.00 -11.10
CA SER A 239 -4.58 19.02 -9.80
C SER A 239 -4.40 17.63 -9.20
N VAL A 240 -3.60 17.53 -8.14
CA VAL A 240 -3.42 16.29 -7.36
C VAL A 240 -4.76 15.72 -6.88
N GLU A 241 -5.64 16.56 -6.32
CA GLU A 241 -6.95 16.15 -5.80
C GLU A 241 -7.87 15.62 -6.91
N GLU A 242 -7.86 16.26 -8.08
CA GLU A 242 -8.60 15.81 -9.25
C GLU A 242 -8.10 14.45 -9.74
N VAL A 243 -6.78 14.25 -9.83
CA VAL A 243 -6.19 12.95 -10.21
C VAL A 243 -6.58 11.84 -9.25
N VAL A 244 -6.53 12.11 -7.94
CA VAL A 244 -6.94 11.12 -6.92
C VAL A 244 -8.41 10.77 -7.05
N THR A 245 -9.26 11.78 -7.21
CA THR A 245 -10.71 11.59 -7.33
C THR A 245 -11.06 10.81 -8.60
N GLU A 246 -10.49 11.22 -9.74
CA GLU A 246 -10.68 10.58 -11.04
C GLU A 246 -10.18 9.13 -11.04
N SER A 247 -8.99 8.89 -10.51
CA SER A 247 -8.43 7.53 -10.46
C SER A 247 -9.26 6.61 -9.58
N LYS A 248 -9.84 7.10 -8.48
CA LYS A 248 -10.75 6.29 -7.65
C LYS A 248 -12.01 5.93 -8.42
N GLN A 249 -12.64 6.90 -9.09
CA GLN A 249 -13.82 6.66 -9.93
C GLN A 249 -13.52 5.70 -11.09
N ARG A 250 -12.35 5.84 -11.72
CA ARG A 250 -11.86 4.94 -12.76
C ARG A 250 -11.70 3.51 -12.22
N LEU A 251 -11.08 3.34 -11.05
CA LEU A 251 -10.88 2.04 -10.43
C LEU A 251 -12.23 1.38 -10.08
N GLU A 252 -13.15 2.11 -9.46
CA GLU A 252 -14.50 1.62 -9.12
C GLU A 252 -15.32 1.20 -10.35
N SER A 253 -15.19 1.94 -11.46
CA SER A 253 -15.92 1.65 -12.70
C SER A 253 -15.30 0.52 -13.53
N ARG A 254 -13.98 0.38 -13.52
CA ARG A 254 -13.25 -0.61 -14.33
C ARG A 254 -12.92 -1.90 -13.58
N HIS A 255 -13.03 -1.90 -12.25
CA HIS A 255 -12.70 -3.04 -11.38
C HIS A 255 -13.71 -3.29 -10.26
N PRO A 256 -15.04 -3.39 -10.54
CA PRO A 256 -16.06 -3.67 -9.52
C PRO A 256 -15.78 -4.91 -8.64
N PHE A 257 -15.15 -5.95 -9.17
CA PHE A 257 -14.82 -7.18 -8.45
C PHE A 257 -13.75 -6.97 -7.37
N ALA A 258 -12.85 -6.00 -7.56
CA ALA A 258 -11.89 -5.60 -6.54
C ALA A 258 -12.58 -5.02 -5.29
N PHE A 259 -13.78 -4.44 -5.43
CA PHE A 259 -14.55 -3.87 -4.32
C PHE A 259 -15.51 -4.85 -3.65
N MET A 260 -15.72 -6.04 -4.22
CA MET A 260 -16.52 -7.11 -3.60
C MET A 260 -15.79 -7.86 -2.47
N LEU A 261 -14.58 -7.45 -2.08
CA LEU A 261 -13.75 -8.11 -1.07
C LEU A 261 -14.40 -8.28 0.31
N GLY A 262 -15.28 -7.35 0.69
CA GLY A 262 -16.02 -7.40 1.96
C GLY A 262 -17.21 -8.36 1.98
N THR A 263 -17.58 -8.95 0.85
CA THR A 263 -18.82 -9.75 0.69
C THR A 263 -18.65 -11.24 1.03
N GLY A 264 -17.45 -11.67 1.46
CA GLY A 264 -17.16 -13.07 1.76
C GLY A 264 -16.83 -13.95 0.54
N LEU A 265 -16.89 -13.40 -0.68
CA LEU A 265 -16.57 -14.08 -1.94
C LEU A 265 -15.17 -14.71 -1.94
N PHE A 266 -14.21 -14.14 -1.23
CA PHE A 266 -12.81 -14.58 -1.24
C PHE A 266 -12.46 -15.66 -0.20
N GLY A 267 -13.44 -16.05 0.64
CA GLY A 267 -13.29 -17.11 1.64
C GLY A 267 -12.13 -16.91 2.64
N PRO A 268 -11.96 -17.82 3.61
CA PRO A 268 -10.88 -17.74 4.60
C PRO A 268 -9.49 -18.15 4.06
N ARG A 269 -9.37 -18.45 2.76
CA ARG A 269 -8.13 -18.94 2.12
C ARG A 269 -7.39 -17.88 1.31
N ALA A 270 -8.03 -16.79 0.93
CA ALA A 270 -7.39 -15.65 0.25
C ALA A 270 -7.34 -14.45 1.22
N ASN A 271 -6.33 -14.41 2.10
CA ASN A 271 -6.28 -13.38 3.14
C ASN A 271 -5.82 -12.00 2.66
N HIS A 272 -5.30 -11.87 1.43
CA HIS A 272 -4.73 -10.60 0.94
C HIS A 272 -4.95 -10.41 -0.56
N LEU A 273 -6.21 -10.41 -1.01
CA LEU A 273 -6.52 -9.57 -2.18
C LEU A 273 -6.54 -8.13 -1.65
N SER A 274 -5.60 -7.29 -2.07
CA SER A 274 -5.73 -5.85 -1.77
C SER A 274 -6.60 -5.25 -2.86
N SER A 275 -7.78 -4.73 -2.49
CA SER A 275 -8.67 -3.95 -3.37
C SER A 275 -7.92 -2.79 -4.06
N ARG A 276 -6.83 -2.34 -3.46
CA ARG A 276 -6.08 -1.13 -3.82
C ARG A 276 -5.00 -1.35 -4.90
N GLY A 277 -4.83 -2.56 -5.44
CA GLY A 277 -3.75 -2.78 -6.41
C GLY A 277 -3.93 -3.89 -7.45
N LEU A 278 -5.09 -4.53 -7.59
CA LEU A 278 -5.23 -5.66 -8.52
C LEU A 278 -4.26 -6.82 -8.22
N GLN A 279 -3.94 -7.05 -6.92
CA GLN A 279 -2.99 -8.08 -6.48
C GLN A 279 -3.67 -9.21 -5.70
N LEU A 280 -3.15 -10.43 -5.84
CA LEU A 280 -3.53 -11.61 -5.05
C LEU A 280 -2.29 -12.30 -4.48
N ARG A 281 -2.34 -12.63 -3.18
CA ARG A 281 -1.31 -13.42 -2.49
C ARG A 281 -1.94 -14.59 -1.74
N PHE A 282 -1.26 -15.74 -1.75
CA PHE A 282 -1.71 -16.90 -0.98
C PHE A 282 -1.38 -16.74 0.50
N ASN A 283 -2.33 -17.09 1.36
CA ASN A 283 -2.08 -17.22 2.78
C ASN A 283 -1.35 -18.55 3.10
N GLN A 284 -0.93 -18.72 4.35
CA GLN A 284 -0.22 -19.92 4.78
C GLN A 284 -1.07 -21.20 4.69
N SER A 285 -2.36 -21.12 5.01
CA SER A 285 -3.25 -22.29 5.01
C SER A 285 -3.51 -22.83 3.61
N PHE A 286 -3.58 -21.98 2.58
CA PHE A 286 -3.69 -22.40 1.17
C PHE A 286 -2.48 -23.23 0.73
N ARG A 287 -1.28 -22.89 1.21
CA ARG A 287 -0.04 -23.61 0.87
C ARG A 287 0.08 -24.96 1.58
N GLU A 288 -0.41 -25.05 2.82
CA GLU A 288 -0.27 -26.23 3.67
C GLU A 288 -1.36 -27.28 3.44
N THR A 289 -2.48 -26.91 2.82
CA THR A 289 -3.57 -27.84 2.51
C THR A 289 -3.34 -28.52 1.15
N GLU A 290 -2.29 -29.34 1.05
CA GLU A 290 -2.00 -30.22 -0.10
C GLU A 290 -3.06 -31.33 -0.34
N LYS A 291 -4.20 -31.33 0.38
CA LYS A 291 -5.19 -32.40 0.28
C LYS A 291 -5.92 -32.43 -1.07
N ASN A 292 -6.00 -31.31 -1.79
CA ASN A 292 -6.63 -31.23 -3.10
C ASN A 292 -5.65 -30.56 -4.09
N ILE A 293 -5.18 -31.30 -5.10
CA ILE A 293 -4.50 -30.70 -6.25
C ILE A 293 -5.52 -29.79 -6.94
N ILE A 294 -5.31 -28.48 -6.88
CA ILE A 294 -6.15 -27.48 -7.55
C ILE A 294 -5.90 -27.48 -9.06
N PRO A 295 -6.88 -27.07 -9.89
CA PRO A 295 -6.71 -27.05 -11.35
C PRO A 295 -5.51 -26.19 -11.83
N LEU A 296 -5.12 -25.15 -11.08
CA LEU A 296 -3.93 -24.34 -11.36
C LEU A 296 -2.66 -25.20 -11.53
N ALA A 297 -2.50 -26.26 -10.74
CA ALA A 297 -1.31 -27.11 -10.78
C ALA A 297 -1.15 -27.84 -12.12
N SER A 298 -2.26 -28.20 -12.75
CA SER A 298 -2.28 -28.87 -14.05
C SER A 298 -2.24 -27.88 -15.21
N ALA A 299 -2.98 -26.76 -15.10
CA ALA A 299 -3.08 -25.76 -16.16
C ALA A 299 -1.81 -24.89 -16.28
N TYR A 300 -1.22 -24.51 -15.15
CA TYR A 300 -0.06 -23.61 -15.07
C TYR A 300 0.94 -24.13 -14.02
N PRO A 301 1.67 -25.23 -14.31
CA PRO A 301 2.52 -25.89 -13.32
C PRO A 301 3.63 -24.99 -12.78
N LYS A 302 4.23 -24.12 -13.61
CA LYS A 302 5.26 -23.16 -13.17
C LYS A 302 4.66 -22.11 -12.23
N VAL A 303 3.58 -21.44 -12.61
CA VAL A 303 2.83 -20.54 -11.72
C VAL A 303 2.46 -21.19 -10.39
N TYR A 304 1.96 -22.43 -10.42
CA TYR A 304 1.61 -23.16 -9.21
C TYR A 304 2.82 -23.33 -8.28
N GLN A 305 3.99 -23.71 -8.81
CA GLN A 305 5.21 -23.81 -8.01
C GLN A 305 5.65 -22.45 -7.44
N MET A 306 5.61 -21.39 -8.25
CA MET A 306 5.94 -20.04 -7.78
C MET A 306 5.02 -19.61 -6.64
N MET A 307 3.72 -19.79 -6.78
CA MET A 307 2.75 -19.38 -5.76
C MET A 307 2.84 -20.20 -4.45
N LYS A 308 3.51 -21.37 -4.46
CA LYS A 308 3.89 -22.10 -3.23
C LYS A 308 5.02 -21.39 -2.45
N ASN A 309 5.81 -20.53 -3.08
CA ASN A 309 6.92 -19.82 -2.43
C ASN A 309 6.39 -18.69 -1.54
N GLN A 310 6.48 -18.92 -0.22
CA GLN A 310 5.90 -18.07 0.82
C GLN A 310 6.36 -16.61 0.75
N TYR A 311 5.41 -15.66 0.83
CA TYR A 311 5.59 -14.20 0.93
C TYR A 311 6.36 -13.51 -0.21
N ARG A 312 6.80 -14.28 -1.20
CA ARG A 312 7.61 -13.85 -2.31
C ARG A 312 6.84 -13.76 -3.61
N SER A 313 5.77 -14.53 -3.74
CA SER A 313 4.97 -14.54 -4.96
C SER A 313 3.73 -13.68 -4.85
N THR A 314 3.52 -12.84 -5.84
CA THR A 314 2.30 -12.03 -6.01
C THR A 314 1.76 -12.22 -7.41
N LEU A 315 0.45 -12.48 -7.50
CA LEU A 315 -0.30 -12.41 -8.75
C LEU A 315 -0.81 -10.98 -8.95
N TYR A 316 -0.65 -10.47 -10.15
CA TYR A 316 -1.12 -9.18 -10.60
C TYR A 316 -2.14 -9.38 -11.73
N PHE A 317 -3.32 -8.78 -11.61
CA PHE A 317 -4.26 -8.65 -12.72
C PHE A 317 -3.93 -7.37 -13.49
N LEU A 318 -3.88 -7.47 -14.81
CA LEU A 318 -3.46 -6.40 -15.72
C LEU A 318 -4.64 -6.03 -16.63
N GLY A 319 -4.66 -4.79 -17.11
CA GLY A 319 -5.74 -4.26 -17.95
C GLY A 319 -7.03 -4.00 -17.20
N GLU A 320 -8.10 -3.74 -17.94
CA GLU A 320 -9.47 -3.61 -17.41
C GLU A 320 -9.96 -4.93 -16.80
N GLU A 321 -10.94 -4.87 -15.91
CA GLU A 321 -11.50 -6.10 -15.34
C GLU A 321 -12.35 -6.88 -16.33
N ASP A 322 -11.78 -7.99 -16.81
CA ASP A 322 -12.57 -9.11 -17.32
C ASP A 322 -13.00 -10.01 -16.14
N VAL A 323 -14.26 -9.87 -15.76
CA VAL A 323 -14.87 -10.60 -14.64
C VAL A 323 -14.95 -12.10 -14.90
N GLU A 324 -15.23 -12.49 -16.15
CA GLU A 324 -15.27 -13.90 -16.52
C GLU A 324 -13.88 -14.52 -16.41
N PHE A 325 -12.84 -13.80 -16.84
CA PHE A 325 -11.46 -14.18 -16.62
C PHE A 325 -11.13 -14.32 -15.14
N ARG A 326 -11.43 -13.30 -14.30
CA ARG A 326 -11.11 -13.34 -12.87
C ARG A 326 -11.79 -14.49 -12.16
N LEU A 327 -13.08 -14.74 -12.45
CA LEU A 327 -13.80 -15.89 -11.93
C LEU A 327 -13.18 -17.20 -12.38
N SER A 328 -12.89 -17.33 -13.69
CA SER A 328 -12.26 -18.53 -14.24
C SER A 328 -10.87 -18.77 -13.63
N PHE A 329 -10.12 -17.71 -13.33
CA PHE A 329 -8.84 -17.83 -12.63
C PHE A 329 -9.03 -18.27 -11.17
N LEU A 330 -10.01 -17.71 -10.45
CA LEU A 330 -10.32 -18.12 -9.08
C LEU A 330 -10.82 -19.57 -9.00
N GLU A 331 -11.53 -20.05 -10.01
CA GLU A 331 -11.88 -21.47 -10.16
C GLU A 331 -10.63 -22.37 -10.22
N LEU A 332 -9.52 -21.90 -10.81
CA LEU A 332 -8.25 -22.63 -10.80
C LEU A 332 -7.67 -22.79 -9.39
N LEU A 333 -8.12 -21.96 -8.44
CA LEU A 333 -7.68 -21.97 -7.04
C LEU A 333 -8.61 -22.75 -6.12
N TYR A 334 -9.78 -23.18 -6.60
CA TYR A 334 -10.78 -23.89 -5.81
C TYR A 334 -10.67 -25.40 -5.98
N ASP A 335 -11.41 -26.17 -5.17
CA ASP A 335 -11.48 -27.61 -5.39
C ASP A 335 -12.12 -27.91 -6.75
N SER A 336 -11.71 -29.01 -7.37
CA SER A 336 -12.22 -29.41 -8.68
C SER A 336 -13.66 -29.94 -8.66
N TYR A 337 -14.32 -29.94 -7.50
CA TYR A 337 -15.60 -30.60 -7.27
C TYR A 337 -16.77 -29.62 -7.06
N GLY A 338 -16.51 -28.31 -6.98
CA GLY A 338 -17.52 -27.28 -6.80
C GLY A 338 -17.14 -25.93 -7.43
N SER A 339 -18.14 -25.07 -7.61
CA SER A 339 -17.94 -23.69 -8.06
C SER A 339 -17.42 -22.81 -6.91
N PHE A 340 -16.46 -21.93 -7.23
CA PHE A 340 -15.93 -20.94 -6.28
C PHE A 340 -17.03 -19.99 -5.75
N VAL A 341 -18.02 -19.68 -6.58
CA VAL A 341 -19.15 -18.79 -6.25
C VAL A 341 -20.37 -19.55 -5.76
N LYS A 342 -20.26 -20.84 -5.46
CA LYS A 342 -21.40 -21.61 -4.98
C LYS A 342 -21.89 -21.07 -3.63
N ASP A 343 -23.20 -20.89 -3.50
CA ASP A 343 -23.86 -20.35 -2.32
C ASP A 343 -23.43 -18.90 -1.99
N PHE A 344 -22.92 -18.18 -3.00
CA PHE A 344 -22.63 -16.76 -2.89
C PHE A 344 -23.92 -15.94 -3.12
N THR A 345 -24.20 -14.99 -2.23
CA THR A 345 -25.26 -14.01 -2.47
C THR A 345 -24.66 -12.78 -3.16
N LEU A 346 -24.93 -12.63 -4.45
CA LEU A 346 -24.61 -11.43 -5.21
C LEU A 346 -25.44 -10.25 -4.67
N PRO A 347 -24.82 -9.19 -4.13
CA PRO A 347 -25.56 -8.05 -3.63
C PRO A 347 -26.29 -7.30 -4.74
N ALA A 348 -27.41 -6.66 -4.40
CA ALA A 348 -28.20 -5.81 -5.31
C ALA A 348 -27.35 -4.76 -6.05
N ASP A 349 -26.37 -4.19 -5.37
CA ASP A 349 -25.46 -3.17 -5.93
C ASP A 349 -24.50 -3.72 -6.98
N PHE A 350 -24.39 -5.04 -7.14
CA PHE A 350 -23.62 -5.71 -8.19
C PHE A 350 -24.49 -6.58 -9.11
N SER A 351 -25.84 -6.49 -8.99
CA SER A 351 -26.79 -7.15 -9.90
C SER A 351 -27.44 -6.20 -10.93
N LYS A 352 -27.59 -6.66 -12.18
CA LYS A 352 -28.24 -5.94 -13.30
C LYS A 352 -29.67 -5.49 -13.00
N ASP A 353 -30.41 -6.27 -12.22
CA ASP A 353 -31.82 -6.01 -11.89
C ASP A 353 -32.01 -5.34 -10.51
N GLY A 354 -30.92 -5.01 -9.82
CA GLY A 354 -30.97 -4.36 -8.50
C GLY A 354 -31.50 -5.25 -7.38
N GLN A 355 -31.53 -6.58 -7.57
CA GLN A 355 -31.94 -7.54 -6.54
C GLN A 355 -30.76 -8.41 -6.10
N GLU A 356 -30.86 -8.96 -4.89
CA GLU A 356 -29.90 -9.97 -4.44
C GLU A 356 -30.17 -11.31 -5.12
N HIS A 357 -29.10 -11.99 -5.55
CA HIS A 357 -29.19 -13.31 -6.17
C HIS A 357 -28.28 -14.30 -5.45
N LEU A 358 -28.87 -15.37 -4.90
CA LEU A 358 -28.10 -16.52 -4.45
C LEU A 358 -27.67 -17.33 -5.66
N VAL A 359 -26.39 -17.27 -6.03
CA VAL A 359 -25.85 -17.96 -7.20
C VAL A 359 -25.24 -19.31 -6.82
N GLN A 360 -25.36 -20.27 -7.72
CA GLN A 360 -24.87 -21.64 -7.52
C GLN A 360 -23.63 -21.94 -8.35
N ASN A 361 -23.39 -21.18 -9.41
CA ASN A 361 -22.30 -21.40 -10.38
C ASN A 361 -21.90 -20.09 -11.07
N LYS A 362 -20.82 -20.16 -11.85
CA LYS A 362 -20.27 -19.01 -12.58
C LYS A 362 -21.26 -18.45 -13.60
N GLU A 363 -22.00 -19.31 -14.29
CA GLU A 363 -22.96 -18.90 -15.33
C GLU A 363 -24.10 -18.07 -14.73
N GLU A 364 -24.66 -18.49 -13.58
CA GLU A 364 -25.64 -17.73 -12.82
C GLU A 364 -25.07 -16.40 -12.31
N PHE A 365 -23.83 -16.40 -11.83
CA PHE A 365 -23.15 -15.17 -11.44
C PHE A 365 -23.07 -14.19 -12.62
N LEU A 366 -22.52 -14.61 -13.76
CA LEU A 366 -22.35 -13.77 -14.96
C LEU A 366 -23.70 -13.32 -15.55
N GLN A 367 -24.74 -14.14 -15.39
CA GLN A 367 -26.10 -13.78 -15.80
C GLN A 367 -26.58 -12.53 -15.07
N TYR A 368 -26.42 -12.46 -13.75
CA TYR A 368 -26.91 -11.36 -12.92
C TYR A 368 -25.90 -10.25 -12.71
N PHE A 369 -24.59 -10.49 -12.83
CA PHE A 369 -23.54 -9.54 -12.51
C PHE A 369 -23.53 -8.29 -13.41
N LYS A 370 -23.50 -7.09 -12.83
CA LYS A 370 -23.28 -5.83 -13.55
C LYS A 370 -21.84 -5.33 -13.40
N SER A 371 -21.23 -4.97 -14.53
CA SER A 371 -19.85 -4.47 -14.64
C SER A 371 -19.62 -3.09 -14.04
N GLN A 372 -20.69 -2.38 -13.68
CA GLN A 372 -20.60 -1.16 -12.89
C GLN A 372 -21.62 -1.30 -11.77
N PRO A 373 -21.24 -1.08 -10.51
CA PRO A 373 -22.25 -0.99 -9.48
C PRO A 373 -23.21 0.14 -9.88
N GLN A 374 -24.50 -0.05 -9.64
CA GLN A 374 -25.38 1.12 -9.66
C GLN A 374 -24.82 2.04 -8.59
N LYS A 375 -24.73 3.34 -8.89
CA LYS A 375 -24.61 4.35 -7.83
C LYS A 375 -25.91 4.30 -7.03
N ASN A 376 -26.06 3.25 -6.26
CA ASN A 376 -27.09 3.07 -5.29
C ASN A 376 -26.60 3.68 -3.98
N SER A 377 -27.58 3.96 -3.15
CA SER A 377 -27.49 4.56 -1.85
C SER A 377 -26.37 4.00 -0.94
N THR A 378 -25.99 2.74 -1.11
CA THR A 378 -24.93 2.07 -0.35
C THR A 378 -23.53 2.67 -0.54
N ASN A 379 -23.21 3.25 -1.71
CA ASN A 379 -21.92 3.91 -1.94
C ASN A 379 -21.77 5.19 -1.11
N PHE A 380 -22.89 5.85 -0.80
CA PHE A 380 -22.90 7.03 0.05
C PHE A 380 -22.66 6.66 1.51
N GLU A 381 -23.29 5.60 2.02
CA GLU A 381 -22.99 5.11 3.38
C GLU A 381 -21.55 4.61 3.51
N LEU A 382 -21.00 3.97 2.48
CA LEU A 382 -19.59 3.57 2.46
C LEU A 382 -18.65 4.79 2.41
N ALA A 383 -18.97 5.80 1.60
CA ALA A 383 -18.23 7.07 1.58
C ALA A 383 -18.26 7.75 2.95
N LEU A 384 -19.41 7.76 3.63
CA LEU A 384 -19.53 8.22 5.00
C LEU A 384 -18.71 7.36 5.96
N MET A 385 -18.75 6.03 5.85
CA MET A 385 -17.92 5.15 6.67
C MET A 385 -16.43 5.47 6.52
N ASN A 386 -15.93 5.68 5.30
CA ASN A 386 -14.54 6.05 5.08
C ASN A 386 -14.21 7.40 5.71
N ILE A 387 -15.10 8.39 5.60
CA ILE A 387 -14.90 9.72 6.24
C ILE A 387 -14.86 9.60 7.77
N PHE A 388 -15.73 8.79 8.38
CA PHE A 388 -15.84 8.68 9.85
C PHE A 388 -14.89 7.65 10.48
N TYR A 389 -14.35 6.70 9.69
CA TYR A 389 -13.53 5.60 10.19
C TYR A 389 -12.09 5.55 9.60
N GLU A 390 -11.79 6.17 8.45
CA GLU A 390 -10.43 6.25 7.88
C GLU A 390 -9.73 7.62 8.10
N VAL A 391 -10.46 8.70 8.37
CA VAL A 391 -9.91 10.05 8.65
C VAL A 391 -10.31 10.42 10.08
N THR A 392 -9.49 10.63 11.12
CA THR A 392 -8.05 10.88 11.33
C THR A 392 -7.70 10.48 12.78
N PRO A 393 -6.41 10.36 13.14
CA PRO A 393 -5.94 10.42 14.53
C PRO A 393 -6.44 11.71 15.18
N GLU A 394 -7.28 11.57 16.21
CA GLU A 394 -7.67 12.53 17.23
C GLU A 394 -7.76 14.03 16.84
N GLY A 395 -8.99 14.52 16.66
CA GLY A 395 -9.40 15.70 17.44
C GLY A 395 -9.91 16.97 16.73
N TYR A 396 -9.91 17.07 15.39
CA TYR A 396 -10.46 18.28 14.73
C TYR A 396 -11.24 17.96 13.45
N ILE A 397 -12.57 18.11 13.51
CA ILE A 397 -13.46 18.10 12.35
C ILE A 397 -13.16 19.37 11.54
N ARG A 398 -12.50 19.25 10.38
CA ARG A 398 -12.27 20.40 9.48
C ARG A 398 -13.60 20.88 8.89
N LYS A 399 -13.69 22.19 8.63
CA LYS A 399 -14.84 22.84 7.96
C LYS A 399 -15.15 22.23 6.58
N GLU A 400 -14.17 21.62 5.94
CA GLU A 400 -14.25 21.07 4.57
C GLU A 400 -14.36 19.53 4.54
N LEU A 401 -14.67 18.87 5.67
CA LEU A 401 -14.62 17.39 5.78
C LEU A 401 -15.48 16.67 4.74
N PHE A 402 -16.61 17.25 4.38
CA PHE A 402 -17.57 16.70 3.42
C PHE A 402 -17.58 17.46 2.08
N LYS A 403 -16.55 18.28 1.81
CA LYS A 403 -16.48 19.02 0.55
C LYS A 403 -16.42 18.06 -0.63
N ASN A 404 -17.16 18.38 -1.68
CA ASN A 404 -17.35 17.60 -2.90
C ASN A 404 -18.07 16.25 -2.69
N LEU A 405 -18.52 15.94 -1.47
CA LEU A 405 -19.39 14.78 -1.24
C LEU A 405 -20.72 15.00 -1.97
N THR A 406 -21.12 14.05 -2.80
CA THR A 406 -22.44 14.05 -3.41
C THR A 406 -23.40 13.31 -2.48
N ILE A 407 -24.42 13.99 -1.97
CA ILE A 407 -25.55 13.38 -1.26
C ILE A 407 -26.62 13.04 -2.29
N PRO A 408 -26.90 11.75 -2.52
CA PRO A 408 -27.98 11.33 -3.41
C PRO A 408 -29.37 11.79 -2.92
N ALA A 409 -30.30 11.92 -3.86
CA ALA A 409 -31.69 12.34 -3.59
C ALA A 409 -32.38 11.49 -2.52
N GLU A 410 -32.10 10.19 -2.50
CA GLU A 410 -32.65 9.26 -1.55
C GLU A 410 -32.13 9.47 -0.12
N PHE A 411 -31.01 10.18 0.11
CA PHE A 411 -30.51 10.54 1.45
C PHE A 411 -30.68 11.99 1.83
N SER A 412 -31.10 12.86 0.91
CA SER A 412 -31.37 14.25 1.25
C SER A 412 -32.73 14.41 1.94
N LYS A 413 -32.87 15.51 2.69
CA LYS A 413 -34.15 15.93 3.30
C LYS A 413 -35.16 16.41 2.25
N ASP A 414 -34.68 17.01 1.15
CA ASP A 414 -35.53 17.61 0.11
C ASP A 414 -35.76 16.71 -1.11
N GLY A 415 -35.16 15.52 -1.14
CA GLY A 415 -35.33 14.57 -2.24
C GLY A 415 -34.58 14.96 -3.51
N GLN A 416 -33.59 15.86 -3.42
CA GLN A 416 -32.72 16.26 -4.54
C GLN A 416 -31.28 15.83 -4.30
N GLU A 417 -30.49 15.68 -5.37
CA GLU A 417 -29.05 15.42 -5.28
C GLU A 417 -28.30 16.72 -4.97
N HIS A 418 -27.32 16.67 -4.07
CA HIS A 418 -26.51 17.83 -3.67
C HIS A 418 -25.02 17.53 -3.68
N VAL A 419 -24.23 18.41 -4.27
CA VAL A 419 -22.77 18.43 -4.11
C VAL A 419 -22.41 19.39 -2.99
N ILE A 420 -21.88 18.83 -1.90
CA ILE A 420 -21.65 19.55 -0.64
C ILE A 420 -20.38 20.39 -0.71
N GLN A 421 -20.46 21.64 -0.27
CA GLN A 421 -19.35 22.59 -0.24
C GLN A 421 -18.61 22.57 1.08
N ASP A 422 -19.30 22.28 2.18
CA ASP A 422 -18.72 22.26 3.52
C ASP A 422 -19.52 21.38 4.51
N THR A 423 -18.97 21.21 5.71
CA THR A 423 -19.58 20.42 6.78
C THR A 423 -20.91 21.00 7.27
N LEU A 424 -21.20 22.28 7.05
CA LEU A 424 -22.47 22.87 7.46
C LEU A 424 -23.58 22.48 6.48
N GLN A 425 -23.32 22.60 5.19
CA GLN A 425 -24.25 22.17 4.14
C GLN A 425 -24.53 20.67 4.22
N PHE A 426 -23.53 19.85 4.59
CA PHE A 426 -23.73 18.43 4.90
C PHE A 426 -24.82 18.21 5.96
N GLN A 427 -24.73 18.93 7.09
CA GLN A 427 -25.68 18.82 8.20
C GLN A 427 -27.09 19.28 7.81
N GLU A 428 -27.17 20.31 6.97
CA GLU A 428 -28.45 20.84 6.48
C GLU A 428 -29.15 19.87 5.54
N VAL A 429 -28.41 19.29 4.59
CA VAL A 429 -28.97 18.51 3.49
C VAL A 429 -29.22 17.04 3.87
N LEU A 430 -28.32 16.41 4.62
CA LEU A 430 -28.42 14.98 4.93
C LEU A 430 -29.64 14.67 5.80
N ASN A 431 -30.44 13.70 5.37
CA ASN A 431 -31.45 13.05 6.21
C ASN A 431 -30.84 11.81 6.89
N ILE A 432 -30.47 11.99 8.16
CA ILE A 432 -29.79 10.96 8.95
C ILE A 432 -30.64 9.71 9.19
N GLU A 433 -31.97 9.81 9.16
CA GLU A 433 -32.87 8.67 9.39
C GLU A 433 -32.90 7.69 8.22
N LYS A 434 -32.47 8.14 7.04
CA LYS A 434 -32.32 7.30 5.85
C LYS A 434 -31.02 6.48 5.85
N ILE A 435 -30.14 6.69 6.84
CA ILE A 435 -28.93 5.87 7.02
C ILE A 435 -29.29 4.55 7.70
N GLU A 436 -29.20 3.45 6.97
CA GLU A 436 -29.59 2.11 7.45
C GLU A 436 -28.57 1.57 8.46
N ASN A 437 -27.27 1.80 8.25
CA ASN A 437 -26.22 1.34 9.16
C ASN A 437 -26.29 2.03 10.54
N GLU A 438 -26.80 1.31 11.54
CA GLU A 438 -26.96 1.82 12.92
C GLU A 438 -25.67 2.30 13.57
N LYS A 439 -24.54 1.63 13.31
CA LYS A 439 -23.24 1.98 13.90
C LYS A 439 -22.70 3.29 13.32
N LEU A 440 -22.82 3.44 12.00
CA LEU A 440 -22.46 4.67 11.28
C LEU A 440 -23.36 5.83 11.70
N ARG A 441 -24.68 5.63 11.69
CA ARG A 441 -25.67 6.63 12.12
C ARG A 441 -25.39 7.12 13.55
N LYS A 442 -25.10 6.21 14.49
CA LYS A 442 -24.71 6.57 15.85
C LYS A 442 -23.43 7.41 15.87
N LYS A 443 -22.42 7.05 15.07
CA LYS A 443 -21.16 7.79 14.97
C LYS A 443 -21.35 9.20 14.40
N ILE A 444 -22.20 9.36 13.38
CA ILE A 444 -22.57 10.67 12.82
C ILE A 444 -23.24 11.53 13.88
N ILE A 445 -24.21 10.98 14.63
CA ILE A 445 -24.92 11.68 15.71
C ILE A 445 -23.98 12.07 16.86
N GLU A 446 -23.05 11.19 17.25
CA GLU A 446 -22.03 11.52 18.27
C GLU A 446 -21.12 12.67 17.82
N THR A 447 -20.86 12.75 16.51
CA THR A 447 -19.99 13.77 15.91
C THR A 447 -20.72 15.10 15.67
N PHE A 448 -22.00 15.02 15.31
CA PHE A 448 -22.89 16.17 15.05
C PHE A 448 -24.19 16.02 15.86
N PRO A 449 -24.16 16.35 17.18
CA PRO A 449 -25.30 16.12 18.08
C PRO A 449 -26.59 16.85 17.68
N TYR A 450 -26.48 17.89 16.86
CA TYR A 450 -27.57 18.76 16.43
C TYR A 450 -28.31 18.28 15.18
N MET A 451 -27.92 17.14 14.59
CA MET A 451 -28.57 16.56 13.39
C MET A 451 -29.80 15.68 13.68
N LYS A 452 -30.24 15.58 14.94
CA LYS A 452 -31.44 14.83 15.34
C LYS A 452 -32.75 15.50 14.95
#